data_AF-A0A1F8P156-F1
#
_entry.id   AF-A0A1F8P156-F1
#
_cell.length_a   1.000
_cell.length_b   1.000
_cell.length_c   1.000
_cell.angle_alpha   90.00
_cell.angle_beta   90.00
_cell.angle_gamma   90.00
#
_symmetry.space_group_name_H-M   'P 1'
#
loop_
_entity.id
_entity.type
_entity.pdbx_description
1 polymer ?
#
loop_
_entity_poly.entity_id
_entity_poly.type
_entity_poly.pdbx_seq_one_letter_code
_entity_poly.pdbx_strand_id
1 'polypeptide(L)'
;MRLGCAAKILGRKSLFLLLDDAFQYADWDRRGWLLDKMVDLAKAGWQILYLTMDDHLRDLFQAMGEKTFKQEFTYHTLEDRV
;
A
#
# COMPACT_ATOMS: atom_id res chain seq x y z
N MET A 1 -8.73 -11.88 5.76
CA MET A 1 -7.97 -13.15 5.80
C MET A 1 -7.77 -13.69 4.38
N ARG A 2 -6.91 -13.05 3.57
CA ARG A 2 -6.59 -13.50 2.19
C ARG A 2 -5.09 -13.38 1.90
N LEU A 3 -4.51 -12.24 2.28
CA LEU A 3 -3.08 -11.95 2.10
C LEU A 3 -2.14 -12.84 2.93
N GLY A 4 -2.48 -13.09 4.20
CA GLY A 4 -1.70 -14.00 5.05
C GLY A 4 -1.68 -15.45 4.54
N CYS A 5 -2.75 -15.89 3.87
CA CYS A 5 -2.79 -17.21 3.24
C CYS A 5 -1.90 -17.24 1.99
N ALA A 6 -1.98 -16.20 1.14
CA ALA A 6 -1.11 -16.08 -0.03
C ALA A 6 0.38 -16.08 0.37
N ALA A 7 0.76 -15.26 1.37
CA ALA A 7 2.13 -15.21 1.86
C ALA A 7 2.63 -16.57 2.38
N LYS A 8 1.77 -17.33 3.07
CA LYS A 8 2.12 -18.65 3.61
C LYS A 8 2.22 -19.75 2.54
N ILE A 9 1.39 -19.69 1.51
CA ILE A 9 1.37 -20.67 0.40
C ILE A 9 2.57 -20.46 -0.53
N LEU A 10 2.99 -19.21 -0.75
CA LEU A 10 3.98 -18.85 -1.78
C LEU A 10 5.43 -18.75 -1.26
N GLY A 11 5.65 -18.80 0.05
CA GLY A 11 6.99 -18.78 0.66
C GLY A 11 7.72 -17.43 0.55
N ARG A 12 9.07 -17.43 0.54
CA ARG A 12 9.94 -16.23 0.44
C ARG A 12 9.96 -15.56 -0.95
N LYS A 13 9.10 -15.96 -1.89
CA LYS A 13 9.07 -15.34 -3.22
C LYS A 13 8.42 -13.96 -3.12
N SER A 14 9.20 -12.93 -3.43
CA SER A 14 8.73 -11.55 -3.61
C SER A 14 7.68 -11.50 -4.72
N LEU A 15 6.49 -11.01 -4.39
CA LEU A 15 5.34 -10.89 -5.27
C LEU A 15 4.92 -9.42 -5.34
N PHE A 16 4.07 -9.09 -6.31
CA PHE A 16 3.46 -7.78 -6.38
C PHE A 16 1.99 -7.82 -5.94
N LEU A 17 1.56 -6.81 -5.19
CA LEU A 17 0.17 -6.55 -4.83
C LEU A 17 -0.34 -5.39 -5.68
N LEU A 18 -1.55 -5.56 -6.21
CA LEU A 18 -2.33 -4.47 -6.78
C LEU A 18 -3.61 -4.32 -5.95
N LEU A 19 -3.89 -3.10 -5.50
CA LEU A 19 -5.00 -2.78 -4.63
C LEU A 19 -5.75 -1.58 -5.18
N ASP A 20 -7.07 -1.71 -5.21
CA ASP A 20 -7.98 -0.69 -5.73
C ASP A 20 -8.95 -0.30 -4.60
N ASP A 21 -8.72 0.87 -4.00
CA ASP A 21 -9.48 1.43 -2.87
C ASP A 21 -9.79 0.46 -1.71
N ALA A 22 -8.85 -0.45 -1.45
CA ALA A 22 -9.03 -1.54 -0.50
C ALA A 22 -9.30 -1.07 0.95
N PHE A 23 -8.94 0.17 1.30
CA PHE A 23 -9.06 0.74 2.65
C PHE A 23 -10.11 1.84 2.79
N GLN A 24 -10.91 2.15 1.75
CA GLN A 24 -11.83 3.29 1.79
C GLN A 24 -12.83 3.25 2.96
N TYR A 25 -13.30 2.04 3.32
CA TYR A 25 -14.28 1.82 4.41
C TYR A 25 -13.63 1.58 5.78
N ALA A 26 -12.31 1.68 5.90
CA ALA A 26 -11.65 1.54 7.19
C ALA A 26 -11.78 2.84 8.00
N ASP A 27 -12.14 2.72 9.27
CA ASP A 27 -12.11 3.83 10.23
C ASP A 27 -10.70 4.42 10.36
N TRP A 28 -10.61 5.68 10.77
CA TRP A 28 -9.37 6.47 10.79
C TRP A 28 -8.21 5.78 11.51
N ASP A 29 -8.43 5.26 12.72
CA ASP A 29 -7.40 4.52 13.47
C ASP A 29 -6.95 3.25 12.75
N ARG A 30 -7.89 2.61 12.04
CA ARG A 30 -7.64 1.35 11.33
C ARG A 30 -6.86 1.58 10.05
N ARG A 31 -7.00 2.75 9.41
CA ARG A 31 -6.21 3.14 8.23
C ARG A 31 -4.72 3.17 8.55
N GLY A 32 -4.32 3.82 9.64
CA GLY A 32 -2.92 3.86 10.08
C GLY A 32 -2.33 2.46 10.29
N TRP A 33 -3.05 1.60 11.01
CA TRP A 33 -2.62 0.21 11.22
C TRP A 33 -2.51 -0.59 9.91
N LEU A 34 -3.43 -0.39 8.97
CA LEU A 34 -3.38 -1.05 7.66
C LEU A 34 -2.17 -0.58 6.85
N LEU A 35 -1.87 0.72 6.86
CA LEU A 35 -0.66 1.26 6.22
C LEU A 35 0.62 0.69 6.84
N ASP A 36 0.71 0.58 8.16
CA ASP A 36 1.86 -0.06 8.82
C ASP A 36 2.07 -1.49 8.32
N LYS A 37 0.99 -2.26 8.11
CA LYS A 37 1.07 -3.60 7.52
C LYS A 37 1.51 -3.60 6.07
N MET A 38 1.18 -2.58 5.29
CA MET A 38 1.72 -2.44 3.93
C MET A 38 3.21 -2.17 3.95
N VAL A 39 3.67 -1.31 4.86
CA VAL A 39 5.09 -1.03 5.03
C VAL A 39 5.86 -2.30 5.45
N ASP A 40 5.32 -3.08 6.39
CA ASP A 40 5.91 -4.36 6.80
C ASP A 40 6.05 -5.32 5.61
N LEU A 41 5.04 -5.41 4.75
CA LEU A 41 5.06 -6.25 3.56
C LEU A 41 6.05 -5.73 2.51
N ALA A 42 6.09 -4.43 2.26
CA ALA A 42 7.05 -3.81 1.35
C ALA A 42 8.49 -4.07 1.80
N LYS A 43 8.78 -3.92 3.10
CA LYS A 43 10.09 -4.29 3.69
C LYS A 43 10.40 -5.79 3.57
N ALA A 44 9.39 -6.64 3.54
CA ALA A 44 9.55 -8.07 3.30
C ALA A 44 9.78 -8.42 1.81
N GLY A 45 9.95 -7.42 0.95
CA GLY A 45 10.25 -7.58 -0.48
C GLY A 45 9.03 -7.67 -1.39
N TRP A 46 7.84 -7.31 -0.89
CA TRP A 46 6.65 -7.24 -1.74
C TRP A 46 6.61 -5.91 -2.48
N GLN A 47 6.38 -5.94 -3.79
CA GLN A 47 6.05 -4.74 -4.55
C GLN A 47 4.57 -4.43 -4.34
N ILE A 48 4.20 -3.17 -4.07
CA ILE A 48 2.81 -2.81 -3.78
C ILE A 48 2.43 -1.62 -4.65
N LEU A 49 1.44 -1.81 -5.51
CA LEU A 49 0.73 -0.75 -6.22
C LEU A 49 -0.63 -0.55 -5.55
N TYR A 50 -0.87 0.66 -5.07
CA TYR A 50 -2.12 1.05 -4.42
C TYR A 50 -2.76 2.18 -5.23
N LEU A 51 -3.95 1.93 -5.75
CA LEU A 51 -4.78 2.87 -6.48
C LEU A 51 -5.86 3.39 -5.53
N THR A 52 -6.01 4.71 -5.47
CA THR A 52 -7.01 5.31 -4.59
C THR A 52 -7.48 6.66 -5.07
N MET A 53 -8.76 6.92 -4.81
CA MET A 53 -9.39 8.23 -4.98
C MET A 53 -9.56 8.99 -3.66
N ASP A 54 -9.18 8.38 -2.52
CA ASP A 54 -9.28 8.98 -1.18
C ASP A 54 -8.01 9.80 -0.88
N ASP A 55 -8.19 11.13 -0.82
CA ASP A 55 -7.12 12.09 -0.56
C ASP A 55 -6.39 11.82 0.77
N HIS A 56 -7.14 11.43 1.81
CA HIS A 56 -6.55 11.20 3.12
C HIS A 56 -5.67 9.93 3.11
N LEU A 57 -6.10 8.85 2.46
CA LEU A 57 -5.27 7.66 2.28
C LEU A 57 -4.05 7.97 1.43
N ARG A 58 -4.20 8.74 0.34
CA ARG A 58 -3.07 9.19 -0.49
C ARG A 58 -2.02 9.91 0.38
N ASP A 59 -2.45 10.90 1.16
CA ASP A 59 -1.55 11.73 1.96
C ASP A 59 -0.83 10.90 3.03
N LEU A 60 -1.53 9.93 3.65
CA LEU A 60 -0.93 8.98 4.58
C LEU A 60 0.13 8.09 3.91
N PHE A 61 -0.17 7.56 2.71
CA PHE A 61 0.77 6.72 1.97
C PHE A 61 2.00 7.51 1.54
N GLN A 62 1.83 8.75 1.09
CA GLN A 62 2.93 9.62 0.69
C GLN A 62 3.83 9.94 1.89
N ALA A 63 3.27 10.40 3.01
CA ALA A 63 4.04 10.73 4.20
C ALA A 63 4.83 9.53 4.76
N MET A 64 4.21 8.35 4.78
CA MET A 64 4.85 7.09 5.21
C MET A 64 5.90 6.59 4.22
N GLY A 65 5.59 6.66 2.93
CA GLY A 65 6.44 6.20 1.83
C GLY A 65 7.73 6.99 1.72
N GLU A 66 7.63 8.32 1.68
CA GLU A 66 8.78 9.22 1.64
C GLU A 66 9.70 9.05 2.86
N LYS A 67 9.10 8.90 4.05
CA LYS A 67 9.84 8.67 5.30
C LYS A 67 10.60 7.34 5.31
N THR A 68 9.99 6.28 4.77
CA THR A 68 10.49 4.91 4.95
C THR A 68 11.35 4.42 3.79
N PHE A 69 10.95 4.70 2.56
CA PHE A 69 11.50 4.09 1.35
C PHE A 69 12.25 5.09 0.45
N LYS A 70 12.12 6.41 0.71
CA LYS A 70 12.81 7.48 -0.03
C LYS A 70 12.70 7.30 -1.55
N GLN A 71 13.78 6.86 -2.21
CA GLN A 71 13.89 6.69 -3.66
C GLN A 71 13.16 5.45 -4.19
N GLU A 72 12.80 4.50 -3.33
CA GLU A 72 12.06 3.29 -3.71
C GLU A 72 10.54 3.50 -3.67
N PHE A 73 10.07 4.65 -3.18
CA PHE A 73 8.67 5.05 -3.22
C PHE A 73 8.43 6.00 -4.39
N THR A 74 7.40 5.68 -5.18
CA THR A 74 6.95 6.54 -6.27
C THR A 74 5.46 6.79 -6.14
N TYR A 75 5.09 8.06 -6.31
CA TYR A 75 3.72 8.52 -6.34
C TYR A 75 3.41 9.11 -7.72
N HIS A 76 2.22 8.79 -8.24
CA HIS A 76 1.73 9.31 -9.52
C HIS A 76 0.28 9.76 -9.37
N THR A 77 -0.01 10.98 -9.81
CA THR A 77 -1.39 11.45 -10.01
C THR A 77 -1.80 11.12 -11.44
N LEU A 78 -2.98 10.51 -11.60
CA LEU A 78 -3.61 10.40 -12.91
C LEU A 78 -4.47 11.66 -13.11
N GLU A 79 -4.02 12.57 -13.96
CA GLU A 79 -4.84 13.69 -14.42
C GLU A 79 -5.67 13.22 -15.62
N ASP A 80 -6.97 13.53 -15.62
CA ASP A 80 -7.81 13.32 -16.79
C ASP A 80 -7.25 14.15 -17.94
N ARG A 81 -6.69 13.47 -18.94
CA ARG A 81 -6.40 14.08 -20.24
C ARG A 81 -7.73 14.32 -20.93
N VAL A 82 -8.28 15.52 -20.73
CA VAL A 82 -9.39 16.09 -21.51
C VAL A 82 -8.94 16.31 -22.95
#